data_AF-A0A8R1EMX8-F1
#
_entry.id   AF-A0A8R1EMX8-F1
#
_cell.length_a   1.000
_cell.length_b   1.000
_cell.length_c   1.000
_cell.angle_alpha   90.00
_cell.angle_beta   90.00
_cell.angle_gamma   90.00
#
_symmetry.space_group_name_H-M   'P 1'
#
loop_
_entity.id
_entity.type
_entity.pdbx_description
1 polymer ?
#
loop_
_entity_poly.entity_id
_entity_poly.type
_entity_poly.pdbx_seq_one_letter_code
_entity_poly.pdbx_strand_id
1 'polypeptide(L)'
;MSGSILDISSKSFRPIRAFPDNSTNILIITTFLLTDSTSKDVTWFVANIAAFDGQLEIHKRTKSAVAYQSPASTDSPVGMHVMILALFEQNETWSQKDLARVSMGDFNFGEWLEQNSRIIQSKPLAATFYGYSTRRDDRKTI
;
A
#
# COMPACT_ATOMS: atom_id res chain seq x y z
N MET A 1 -2.74 30.97 7.32
CA MET A 1 -3.68 30.08 8.06
C MET A 1 -2.99 28.75 8.24
N SER A 2 -2.85 28.33 9.49
CA SER A 2 -2.08 27.15 9.91
C SER A 2 -2.75 25.87 9.41
N GLY A 3 -2.08 25.16 8.50
CA GLY A 3 -2.49 23.84 8.04
C GLY A 3 -1.91 22.80 8.99
N SER A 4 -2.77 22.09 9.70
CA SER A 4 -2.37 20.97 10.54
C SER A 4 -1.66 19.93 9.67
N ILE A 5 -0.34 19.83 9.84
CA ILE A 5 0.43 18.69 9.36
C ILE A 5 -0.19 17.48 10.05
N LEU A 6 -0.87 16.63 9.28
CA LEU A 6 -1.20 15.29 9.73
C LEU A 6 0.12 14.55 9.88
N ASP A 7 0.71 14.67 11.06
CA ASP A 7 1.86 13.90 11.47
C ASP A 7 1.44 12.43 11.49
N ILE A 8 1.82 11.69 10.45
CA ILE A 8 1.55 10.25 10.33
C ILE A 8 2.31 9.47 11.43
N SER A 9 3.18 10.14 12.22
CA SER A 9 3.76 9.56 13.43
C SER A 9 2.84 9.60 14.67
N SER A 10 1.75 10.38 14.65
CA SER A 10 0.90 10.62 15.84
C SER A 10 -0.46 9.94 15.82
N LYS A 11 -0.88 9.34 14.70
CA LYS A 11 -1.97 8.36 14.74
C LYS A 11 -1.32 7.01 14.90
N SER A 12 -1.33 6.53 16.13
CA SER A 12 -1.12 5.12 16.44
C SER A 12 -1.80 4.28 15.36
N PHE A 13 -1.02 3.72 14.45
CA PHE A 13 -1.45 2.61 13.62
C PHE A 13 -1.93 1.58 14.63
N ARG A 14 -3.25 1.48 14.81
CA ARG A 14 -3.79 0.36 15.57
C ARG A 14 -3.24 -0.88 14.86
N PRO A 15 -2.59 -1.81 15.56
CA PRO A 15 -2.17 -3.05 14.92
C PRO A 15 -3.41 -3.61 14.23
N ILE A 16 -3.30 -3.83 12.92
CA ILE A 16 -4.32 -4.56 12.17
C ILE A 16 -4.30 -5.94 12.82
N ARG A 17 -5.21 -6.19 13.78
CA ARG A 17 -5.44 -7.54 14.34
C ARG A 17 -6.02 -8.35 13.19
N ALA A 18 -5.14 -8.90 12.37
CA ALA A 18 -5.50 -9.51 11.10
C ALA A 18 -6.01 -10.94 11.25
N PHE A 19 -5.97 -11.54 12.45
CA PHE A 19 -6.31 -12.96 12.59
C PHE A 19 -7.16 -13.26 13.83
N PRO A 20 -8.20 -14.11 13.70
CA PRO A 20 -8.90 -14.67 14.84
C PRO A 20 -7.97 -15.58 15.63
N ASP A 21 -8.00 -15.43 16.95
CA ASP A 21 -7.26 -16.20 17.95
C ASP A 21 -7.47 -17.70 17.74
N ASN A 22 -6.40 -18.41 17.35
CA ASN A 22 -6.35 -19.86 17.37
C ASN A 22 -4.89 -20.30 17.57
N SER A 23 -4.37 -20.11 18.78
CA SER A 23 -3.34 -20.89 19.51
C SER A 23 -2.25 -21.69 18.75
N THR A 24 -1.86 -21.24 17.57
CA THR A 24 -0.76 -21.76 16.75
C THR A 24 0.04 -20.54 16.30
N ASN A 25 1.35 -20.52 16.57
CA ASN A 25 2.22 -19.45 16.09
C ASN A 25 2.34 -19.57 14.57
N ILE A 26 1.43 -18.92 13.84
CA ILE A 26 1.42 -18.95 12.38
C ILE A 26 2.34 -17.82 11.90
N LEU A 27 3.49 -18.21 11.36
CA LEU A 27 4.30 -17.33 10.52
C LEU A 27 3.70 -17.34 9.12
N ILE A 28 3.23 -16.18 8.67
CA ILE A 28 2.89 -15.95 7.26
C ILE A 28 3.82 -14.91 6.65
N ILE A 29 3.97 -14.96 5.33
CA ILE A 29 4.65 -13.92 4.57
C ILE A 29 3.59 -13.09 3.86
N THR A 30 3.76 -11.77 3.88
CA THR A 30 2.75 -10.83 3.39
C THR A 30 3.32 -9.77 2.47
N THR A 31 2.47 -9.30 1.58
CA THR A 31 2.71 -8.16 0.70
C THR A 31 1.70 -7.06 0.99
N PHE A 32 2.15 -5.83 0.98
CA PHE A 32 1.37 -4.63 1.14
C PHE A 32 1.43 -3.78 -0.12
N LEU A 33 0.27 -3.28 -0.54
CA LEU A 33 0.08 -2.42 -1.71
C LEU A 33 -0.76 -1.21 -1.33
N LEU A 34 -0.23 -0.01 -1.61
CA LEU A 34 -0.98 1.25 -1.62
C LEU A 34 -1.05 1.76 -3.06
N THR A 35 -2.26 2.01 -3.53
CA THR A 35 -2.50 2.55 -4.86
C THR A 35 -3.52 3.68 -4.82
N ASP A 36 -3.33 4.66 -5.69
CA ASP A 36 -4.35 5.65 -6.01
C ASP A 36 -5.23 5.10 -7.13
N SER A 37 -6.47 4.75 -6.82
CA SER A 37 -7.39 4.19 -7.83
C SER A 37 -7.88 5.22 -8.84
N THR A 38 -7.72 6.52 -8.56
CA THR A 38 -8.11 7.61 -9.44
C THR A 38 -7.02 7.90 -10.47
N SER A 39 -5.76 8.04 -10.04
CA SER A 39 -4.63 8.25 -10.96
C SER A 39 -4.04 6.95 -11.51
N LYS A 40 -4.41 5.81 -10.91
CA LYS A 40 -3.86 4.47 -11.19
C LYS A 40 -2.38 4.35 -10.88
N ASP A 41 -1.92 5.05 -9.85
CA ASP A 41 -0.52 4.95 -9.42
C ASP A 41 -0.35 3.98 -8.26
N VAL A 42 0.77 3.27 -8.24
CA VAL A 42 1.24 2.54 -7.06
C VAL A 42 2.13 3.49 -6.26
N THR A 43 1.66 3.89 -5.09
CA THR A 43 2.35 4.88 -4.25
C THR A 43 3.14 4.23 -3.12
N TRP A 44 2.91 2.95 -2.82
CA TRP A 44 3.77 2.18 -1.92
C TRP A 44 3.61 0.68 -2.17
N PHE A 45 4.74 -0.02 -2.27
CA PHE A 45 4.74 -1.48 -2.41
C PHE A 45 5.85 -2.11 -1.60
N VAL A 46 5.46 -3.00 -0.67
CA VAL A 46 6.39 -3.72 0.20
C VAL A 46 6.01 -5.19 0.20
N ALA A 47 6.99 -6.05 -0.05
CA ALA A 47 6.79 -7.48 -0.16
C ALA A 47 7.70 -8.22 0.83
N ASN A 48 7.44 -9.52 0.99
CA ASN A 48 8.22 -10.44 1.79
C ASN A 48 8.30 -10.02 3.27
N ILE A 49 7.19 -9.49 3.79
CA ILE A 49 7.08 -9.07 5.20
C ILE A 49 6.60 -10.26 6.02
N ALA A 50 7.41 -10.68 6.99
CA ALA A 50 6.97 -11.66 7.97
C ALA A 50 5.86 -11.06 8.86
N ALA A 51 4.79 -11.82 9.07
CA ALA A 51 3.82 -11.54 10.11
C ALA A 51 3.83 -12.70 11.12
N PHE A 52 3.98 -12.36 12.39
CA PHE A 52 3.99 -13.30 13.50
C PHE A 52 2.86 -12.93 14.46
N ASP A 53 1.97 -13.88 14.77
CA ASP A 53 0.82 -13.67 15.66
C ASP A 53 -0.01 -12.42 15.33
N GLY A 54 -0.17 -12.17 14.03
CA GLY A 54 -0.92 -11.02 13.50
C GLY A 54 -0.23 -9.67 13.63
N GLN A 55 1.06 -9.63 13.98
CA GLN A 55 1.88 -8.42 13.94
C GLN A 55 2.82 -8.47 12.73
N LEU A 56 2.80 -7.42 11.92
CA LEU A 56 3.72 -7.26 10.79
C LEU A 56 5.10 -6.82 11.30
N GLU A 57 6.14 -7.54 10.91
CA GLU A 57 7.53 -7.18 11.20
C GLU A 57 8.03 -6.11 10.20
N ILE A 58 7.57 -4.88 10.38
CA ILE A 58 8.07 -3.73 9.63
C ILE A 58 9.13 -3.02 10.46
N HIS A 59 10.34 -2.98 9.94
CA HIS A 59 11.47 -2.31 10.57
C HIS A 59 11.99 -1.19 9.67
N LYS A 60 12.81 -0.28 10.23
CA LYS A 60 13.46 0.80 9.45
C LYS A 60 14.28 0.30 8.24
N ARG A 61 14.67 -0.98 8.22
CA ARG A 61 15.45 -1.60 7.14
C ARG A 61 14.59 -2.36 6.12
N THR A 62 13.28 -2.47 6.33
CA THR A 62 12.37 -3.13 5.40
C THR A 62 12.41 -2.37 4.07
N LYS A 63 12.91 -3.02 3.02
CA LYS A 63 13.02 -2.42 1.69
C LYS A 63 11.68 -2.47 0.99
N SER A 64 11.23 -1.32 0.50
CA SER A 64 10.07 -1.22 -0.39
C SER A 64 10.53 -1.41 -1.84
N ALA A 65 9.75 -2.10 -2.68
CA ALA A 65 10.02 -2.14 -4.11
C ALA A 65 9.63 -0.81 -4.78
N VAL A 66 8.50 -0.24 -4.32
CA VAL A 66 8.10 1.14 -4.60
C VAL A 66 8.09 1.86 -3.26
N ALA A 67 8.95 2.87 -3.09
CA ALA A 67 9.00 3.66 -1.85
C ALA A 67 7.71 4.45 -1.65
N TYR A 68 7.34 4.72 -0.40
CA TYR A 68 6.13 5.49 -0.08
C TYR A 68 6.20 6.90 -0.69
N GLN A 69 5.22 7.22 -1.53
CA GLN A 69 4.98 8.53 -2.11
C GLN A 69 3.73 9.11 -1.44
N SER A 70 3.90 10.22 -0.71
CA SER A 70 2.79 10.86 -0.02
C SER A 70 1.87 11.54 -1.04
N PRO A 71 0.53 11.40 -0.91
CA PRO A 71 -0.41 12.16 -1.73
C PRO A 71 -0.14 13.66 -1.65
N ALA A 72 0.00 14.33 -2.79
CA ALA A 72 0.18 15.76 -2.87
C ALA A 72 -1.13 16.44 -3.26
N SER A 73 -1.36 17.65 -2.74
CA SER A 73 -2.56 18.43 -3.08
C SER A 73 -2.64 18.84 -4.55
N THR A 74 -1.56 18.62 -5.30
CA THR A 74 -1.39 18.98 -6.71
C THR A 74 -1.39 17.75 -7.63
N ASP A 75 -1.71 16.57 -7.12
CA ASP A 75 -1.74 15.35 -7.92
C ASP A 75 -2.83 15.43 -9.00
N SER A 76 -2.56 14.74 -10.12
CA SER A 76 -3.44 14.68 -11.28
C SER A 76 -4.11 13.31 -11.33
N PRO A 77 -5.40 13.20 -11.72
CA PRO A 77 -6.28 14.29 -12.14
C PRO A 77 -6.80 15.12 -10.96
N VAL A 78 -7.02 16.43 -11.15
CA VAL A 78 -7.58 17.28 -10.10
C VAL A 78 -8.98 16.79 -9.69
N GLY A 79 -9.21 16.64 -8.39
CA GLY A 79 -10.50 16.25 -7.84
C GLY A 79 -10.38 15.42 -6.57
N MET A 80 -11.31 14.46 -6.42
CA MET A 80 -11.27 13.50 -5.33
C MET A 80 -10.50 12.26 -5.77
N HIS A 81 -9.47 11.92 -5.00
CA HIS A 81 -8.71 10.70 -5.15
C HIS A 81 -9.11 9.69 -4.10
N VAL A 82 -9.07 8.41 -4.47
CA VAL A 82 -9.35 7.30 -3.56
C VAL A 82 -8.12 6.41 -3.48
N MET A 83 -7.49 6.43 -2.30
CA MET A 83 -6.35 5.58 -1.98
C MET A 83 -6.85 4.26 -1.44
N ILE A 84 -6.35 3.16 -1.99
CA ILE A 84 -6.66 1.80 -1.57
C ILE A 84 -5.41 1.18 -0.99
N LEU A 85 -5.56 0.65 0.21
CA LEU A 85 -4.52 -0.06 0.93
C LEU A 85 -4.92 -1.50 1.15
N ALA A 86 -4.11 -2.43 0.66
CA ALA A 86 -4.40 -3.86 0.73
C ALA A 86 -3.18 -4.64 1.25
N LEU A 87 -3.47 -5.62 2.10
CA LEU A 87 -2.52 -6.59 2.63
C LEU A 87 -2.90 -7.98 2.10
N PHE A 88 -1.95 -8.68 1.52
CA PHE A 88 -2.12 -10.01 0.94
C PHE A 88 -1.20 -11.01 1.61
N GLU A 89 -1.70 -12.24 1.77
CA GLU A 89 -0.86 -13.40 2.08
C GLU A 89 -0.11 -13.83 0.82
N GLN A 90 1.16 -14.20 0.99
CA GLN A 90 2.01 -14.73 -0.05
C GLN A 90 2.02 -16.25 -0.04
N ASN A 91 1.79 -16.85 -1.21
CA ASN A 91 2.05 -18.26 -1.47
C ASN A 91 3.53 -18.51 -1.76
N GLU A 92 4.21 -17.55 -2.40
CA GLU A 92 5.63 -17.60 -2.73
C GLU A 92 6.33 -16.28 -2.36
N THR A 93 7.66 -16.32 -2.20
CA THR A 93 8.45 -15.10 -1.97
C THR A 93 8.64 -14.35 -3.29
N TRP A 94 8.43 -13.03 -3.30
CA TRP A 94 8.72 -12.21 -4.48
C TRP A 94 10.21 -12.23 -4.80
N SER A 95 10.55 -12.53 -6.06
CA SER A 95 11.93 -12.41 -6.53
C SER A 95 12.29 -10.95 -6.81
N GLN A 96 13.59 -10.62 -6.80
CA GLN A 96 14.05 -9.27 -7.15
C GLN A 96 13.62 -8.85 -8.58
N LYS A 97 13.53 -9.82 -9.49
CA LYS A 97 13.09 -9.58 -10.87
C LYS A 97 11.61 -9.21 -10.94
N ASP A 98 10.77 -9.84 -10.12
CA ASP A 98 9.33 -9.54 -10.07
C ASP A 98 9.09 -8.19 -9.43
N LEU A 99 9.82 -7.88 -8.34
CA LEU A 99 9.75 -6.58 -7.68
C LEU A 99 10.17 -5.42 -8.59
N ALA A 100 11.19 -5.62 -9.42
CA ALA A 100 11.65 -4.62 -10.38
C ALA A 100 10.65 -4.35 -11.53
N ARG A 101 9.62 -5.20 -11.68
CA ARG A 101 8.60 -5.09 -12.73
C ARG A 101 7.30 -4.48 -12.26
N VAL A 102 7.17 -4.16 -10.97
CA VAL A 102 5.96 -3.51 -10.44
C VAL A 102 5.82 -2.14 -11.10
N SER A 103 4.77 -1.98 -11.90
CA SER A 103 4.46 -0.70 -12.54
C SER A 103 4.04 0.32 -11.50
N MET A 104 4.61 1.53 -11.58
CA MET A 104 4.26 2.63 -10.70
C MET A 104 3.04 3.43 -11.19
N GLY A 105 2.69 3.33 -12.48
CA GLY A 105 1.54 4.02 -13.08
C GLY A 105 0.73 3.10 -13.98
N ASP A 106 -0.42 3.57 -14.45
CA ASP A 106 -1.41 2.80 -15.23
C ASP A 106 -1.79 1.46 -14.57
N PHE A 107 -1.75 1.42 -13.25
CA PHE A 107 -1.98 0.23 -12.45
C PHE A 107 -3.43 -0.23 -12.54
N ASN A 108 -3.62 -1.45 -13.05
CA ASN A 108 -4.89 -2.16 -13.02
C ASN A 108 -4.84 -3.23 -11.92
N PHE A 109 -5.63 -3.02 -10.86
CA PHE A 109 -5.65 -3.92 -9.71
C PHE A 109 -6.07 -5.35 -10.07
N GLY A 110 -7.06 -5.51 -10.96
CA GLY A 110 -7.57 -6.82 -11.36
C GLY A 110 -6.53 -7.61 -12.17
N GLU A 111 -5.97 -6.98 -13.20
CA GLU A 111 -4.91 -7.59 -14.01
C GLU A 111 -3.67 -7.91 -13.16
N TRP A 112 -3.30 -7.02 -12.23
CA TRP A 112 -2.17 -7.26 -11.33
C TRP A 112 -2.41 -8.49 -10.43
N LEU A 113 -3.61 -8.67 -9.88
CA LEU A 113 -3.95 -9.87 -9.10
C LEU A 113 -3.87 -11.14 -9.95
N GLU A 114 -4.38 -11.11 -11.19
CA GLU A 114 -4.35 -12.26 -12.09
C GLU A 114 -2.91 -12.64 -12.46
N GLN A 115 -2.09 -11.66 -12.84
CA GLN A 115 -0.68 -11.84 -13.22
C GLN A 115 0.18 -12.39 -12.06
N ASN A 116 -0.19 -12.09 -10.82
CA ASN A 116 0.59 -12.45 -9.62
C ASN A 116 -0.10 -13.50 -8.74
N SER A 117 -1.15 -14.15 -9.23
CA SER A 117 -1.93 -15.18 -8.51
C SER A 117 -1.12 -16.38 -8.00
N ARG A 118 0.03 -16.64 -8.61
CA ARG A 118 0.99 -17.63 -8.12
C ARG A 118 1.72 -17.17 -6.85
N ILE A 119 2.02 -15.88 -6.74
CA ILE A 119 2.83 -15.31 -5.66
C ILE A 119 1.96 -14.91 -4.47
N ILE A 120 0.78 -14.33 -4.74
CA ILE A 120 -0.15 -13.82 -3.72
C ILE A 120 -1.51 -14.48 -3.83
N GLN A 121 -2.21 -14.59 -2.70
CA GLN A 121 -3.61 -14.96 -2.72
C GLN A 121 -4.45 -13.82 -3.31
N SER A 122 -5.45 -14.15 -4.13
CA SER A 122 -6.31 -13.14 -4.77
C SER A 122 -7.18 -12.37 -3.77
N LYS A 123 -7.53 -13.00 -2.64
CA LYS A 123 -8.29 -12.37 -1.56
C LYS A 123 -7.34 -11.66 -0.59
N PRO A 124 -7.51 -10.36 -0.33
CA PRO A 124 -6.70 -9.67 0.68
C PRO A 124 -7.06 -10.16 2.09
N LEU A 125 -6.04 -10.24 2.94
CA LEU A 125 -6.18 -10.47 4.38
C LEU A 125 -6.89 -9.30 5.07
N ALA A 126 -6.52 -8.08 4.64
CA ALA A 126 -7.12 -6.84 5.10
C ALA A 126 -7.04 -5.79 4.00
N ALA A 127 -8.03 -4.90 3.97
CA ALA A 127 -7.98 -3.73 3.10
C ALA A 127 -8.66 -2.53 3.78
N THR A 128 -8.21 -1.34 3.45
CA THR A 128 -8.84 -0.07 3.84
C THR A 128 -8.71 0.94 2.69
N PHE A 129 -9.50 1.99 2.73
CA PHE A 129 -9.43 3.06 1.75
C PHE A 129 -9.65 4.41 2.42
N TYR A 130 -9.07 5.45 1.83
CA TYR A 130 -9.29 6.83 2.25
C TYR A 130 -9.32 7.77 1.06
N GLY A 131 -10.08 8.85 1.19
CA GLY A 131 -10.14 9.90 0.18
C GLY A 131 -9.24 11.08 0.51
N TYR A 132 -8.67 11.70 -0.51
CA TYR A 132 -8.08 13.04 -0.40
C TYR A 132 -8.52 13.91 -1.58
N SER A 133 -8.51 15.23 -1.39
CA SER A 133 -8.90 16.19 -2.43
C SER A 133 -7.68 16.93 -2.92
N THR A 134 -7.53 16.99 -4.23
CA THR A 134 -6.54 17.81 -4.92
C THR A 134 -7.19 19.08 -5.47
N ARG A 135 -6.36 20.10 -5.65
CA ARG A 135 -6.75 21.39 -6.24
C ARG A 135 -5.74 21.75 -7.30
N ARG A 136 -6.18 22.49 -8.31
CA ARG A 136 -5.29 23.06 -9.31
C ARG A 136 -4.31 24.02 -8.60
N ASP A 137 -3.02 23.86 -8.89
CA ASP A 137 -1.99 24.80 -8.41
C ASP A 137 -1.93 26.00 -9.36
N ASP A 138 -2.68 27.04 -9.04
CA ASP A 138 -2.71 28.27 -9.85
C ASP A 138 -1.45 29.13 -9.67
N ARG A 139 -0.52 28.76 -8.77
CA ARG A 139 0.67 29.57 -8.43
C ARG A 139 1.80 29.52 -9.47
N LYS A 140 1.70 28.68 -10.50
CA LYS A 140 2.69 28.62 -11.60
C LYS A 140 2.36 29.54 -12.79
N THR A 141 1.32 30.37 -12.69
CA THR A 141 0.88 31.27 -13.76
C THR A 141 1.15 32.74 -13.36
N ILE A 142 2.42 33.14 -13.32
CA ILE A 142 2.84 34.56 -13.28
C ILE A 142 4.07 34.71 -14.18
#